data_AF-A0A6B9TFN5-F1
#
_entry.id   AF-A0A6B9TFN5-F1
#
_cell.length_a   1.000
_cell.length_b   1.000
_cell.length_c   1.000
_cell.angle_alpha   90.00
_cell.angle_beta   90.00
_cell.angle_gamma   90.00
#
_symmetry.space_group_name_H-M   'P 1'
#
loop_
_entity.id
_entity.type
_entity.pdbx_description
1 polymer ?
#
loop_
_entity_poly.entity_id
_entity_poly.type
_entity_poly.pdbx_seq_one_letter_code
_entity_poly.pdbx_strand_id
1 'polypeptide(L)'
;MVWILVSDYKAYLNGNVSLIFELSVLKGSMFIILTSLLLYALLRTYLVSLMEREDSLRASEEKFRTLFMELSVGLALFDENWVIVESNPLMEEIFNGPVISKVPGELDGGLLPEPGRESLIRRDSRWIRVRFQKIRGGFLGIFEDVTDIKRSEEAARESLERNRALLAELHHRVKNSLQLILSLINLQSYRLSDKEAAEAMRSLQRRIKSIAIIHEILLSRGDVDVVDFRDYTLRLTSYLKDLYRSDAGIMVDVPELALNIETAIPLGIIWMNLYPTASGTSLKEER
;
A
#
# COMPACT_ATOMS: atom_id res chain seq x y z
N MET A 1 2.46 66.70 27.74
CA MET A 1 3.41 67.83 27.73
C MET A 1 2.77 69.15 27.29
N VAL A 2 2.07 69.24 26.15
CA VAL A 2 1.52 70.50 25.62
C VAL A 2 0.54 71.21 26.57
N TRP A 3 -0.28 70.46 27.31
CA TRP A 3 -1.30 71.02 28.21
C TRP A 3 -0.72 71.69 29.47
N ILE A 4 0.48 71.28 29.90
CA ILE A 4 1.19 71.86 31.04
C ILE A 4 1.67 73.27 30.67
N LEU A 5 2.33 73.39 29.51
CA LEU A 5 2.86 74.66 28.98
C LEU A 5 1.75 75.70 28.72
N VAL A 6 0.63 75.28 28.13
CA VAL A 6 -0.52 76.18 27.84
C VAL A 6 -1.18 76.69 29.11
N SER A 7 -1.23 75.85 30.16
CA SER A 7 -1.84 76.21 31.42
C SER A 7 -0.95 77.09 32.29
N ASP A 8 0.37 76.86 32.29
CA ASP A 8 1.33 77.71 33.01
C ASP A 8 1.39 79.12 32.40
N TYR A 9 1.29 79.21 31.06
CA TYR A 9 1.18 80.49 30.34
C TYR A 9 -0.10 81.26 30.71
N LYS A 10 -1.26 80.57 30.79
CA LYS A 10 -2.53 81.17 31.22
C LYS A 10 -2.55 81.60 32.69
N ALA A 11 -1.89 80.83 33.57
CA ALA A 11 -1.84 81.14 34.99
C ALA A 11 -0.90 82.33 35.29
N TYR A 12 0.19 82.46 34.53
CA TYR A 12 1.09 83.63 34.57
C TYR A 12 0.39 84.93 34.17
N LEU A 13 -0.50 84.88 33.17
CA LEU A 13 -1.31 86.05 32.73
C LEU A 13 -2.31 86.56 33.78
N ASN A 14 -2.73 85.72 34.72
CA ASN A 14 -3.76 86.07 35.71
C ASN A 14 -3.19 86.59 37.06
N GLY A 15 -1.87 86.65 37.24
CA GLY A 15 -1.20 87.34 38.36
C GLY A 15 -1.47 86.82 39.79
N ASN A 16 -2.21 85.72 39.96
CA ASN A 16 -2.63 85.21 41.27
C ASN A 16 -1.78 84.01 41.71
N VAL A 17 -0.80 84.26 42.58
CA VAL A 17 0.24 83.29 42.98
C VAL A 17 -0.34 82.05 43.68
N SER A 18 -1.38 82.21 44.50
CA SER A 18 -2.04 81.09 45.19
C SER A 18 -2.71 80.12 44.22
N LEU A 19 -3.31 80.65 43.15
CA LEU A 19 -4.01 79.88 42.12
C LEU A 19 -3.02 79.10 41.23
N ILE A 20 -1.82 79.63 41.01
CA ILE A 20 -0.72 78.94 40.30
C ILE A 20 -0.24 77.72 41.10
N PHE A 21 -0.11 77.85 42.43
CA PHE A 21 0.34 76.76 43.28
C PHE A 21 -0.68 75.61 43.32
N GLU A 22 -1.96 75.92 43.55
CA GLU A 22 -3.02 74.90 43.56
C GLU A 22 -3.15 74.18 42.21
N LEU A 23 -3.08 74.90 41.09
CA LEU A 23 -3.10 74.31 39.75
C LEU A 23 -1.87 73.44 39.48
N SER A 24 -0.69 73.81 39.98
CA SER A 24 0.53 73.02 39.85
C SER A 24 0.45 71.71 40.63
N VAL A 25 -0.03 71.77 41.88
CA VAL A 25 -0.23 70.59 42.74
C VAL A 25 -1.29 69.66 42.13
N LEU A 26 -2.40 70.20 41.63
CA LEU A 26 -3.46 69.42 40.97
C LEU A 26 -2.97 68.75 39.67
N LYS A 27 -2.13 69.42 38.88
CA LYS A 27 -1.52 68.83 37.68
C LYS A 27 -0.54 67.72 38.03
N GLY A 28 0.29 67.92 39.05
CA GLY A 28 1.24 66.92 39.52
C GLY A 28 0.52 65.66 40.01
N SER A 29 -0.53 65.82 40.82
CA SER A 29 -1.33 64.69 41.30
C SER A 29 -2.09 63.98 40.17
N MET A 30 -2.70 64.72 39.23
CA MET A 30 -3.33 64.11 38.05
C MET A 30 -2.33 63.38 37.16
N PHE A 31 -1.13 63.92 36.96
CA PHE A 31 -0.08 63.24 36.19
C PHE A 31 0.33 61.93 36.87
N ILE A 32 0.58 61.95 38.19
CA ILE A 32 0.94 60.75 38.96
C ILE A 32 -0.18 59.70 38.88
N ILE A 33 -1.45 60.10 39.03
CA ILE A 33 -2.59 59.17 38.95
C ILE A 33 -2.69 58.57 37.55
N LEU A 34 -2.58 59.41 36.50
CA LEU A 34 -2.67 58.95 35.12
C LEU A 34 -1.51 58.01 34.76
N THR A 35 -0.28 58.34 35.14
CA THR A 35 0.88 57.48 34.90
C THR A 35 0.80 56.19 35.71
N SER A 36 0.30 56.24 36.94
CA SER A 36 0.09 55.04 37.78
C SER A 36 -0.98 54.13 37.19
N LEU A 37 -2.07 54.70 36.68
CA LEU A 37 -3.16 53.94 36.04
C LEU A 37 -2.72 53.35 34.69
N LEU A 38 -1.94 54.10 33.91
CA LEU A 38 -1.32 53.60 32.68
C LEU A 38 -0.32 52.47 32.98
N LEU A 39 0.56 52.65 33.97
CA LEU A 39 1.52 51.65 34.38
C LEU A 39 0.82 50.39 34.88
N TYR A 40 -0.24 50.54 35.70
CA TYR A 40 -1.05 49.42 36.16
C TYR A 40 -1.72 48.67 35.00
N ALA A 41 -2.30 49.40 34.04
CA ALA A 41 -2.92 48.78 32.86
C ALA A 41 -1.88 48.00 32.02
N LEU A 42 -0.72 48.59 31.77
CA LEU A 42 0.38 47.93 31.03
C LEU A 42 0.88 46.69 31.78
N LEU A 43 1.13 46.80 33.09
CA LEU A 43 1.58 45.68 33.91
C LEU A 43 0.53 44.55 33.91
N ARG A 44 -0.74 44.89 34.05
CA ARG A 44 -1.84 43.92 34.03
C ARG A 44 -1.91 43.18 32.68
N THR A 45 -1.85 43.89 31.57
CA THR A 45 -1.85 43.26 30.23
C THR A 45 -0.63 42.38 30.03
N TYR A 46 0.55 42.83 30.48
CA TYR A 46 1.78 42.04 30.42
C TYR A 46 1.66 40.74 31.24
N LEU A 47 1.17 40.82 32.48
CA LEU A 47 0.97 39.66 33.34
C LEU A 47 -0.03 38.65 32.76
N VAL A 48 -1.17 39.12 32.22
CA VAL A 48 -2.14 38.24 31.56
C VAL A 48 -1.51 37.55 30.35
N SER A 49 -0.76 38.29 29.52
CA SER A 49 -0.09 37.69 28.35
C SER A 49 0.98 36.66 28.74
N LEU A 50 1.63 36.82 29.89
CA LEU A 50 2.57 35.84 30.41
C LEU A 50 1.86 34.57 30.88
N MET A 51 0.76 34.73 31.62
CA MET A 51 -0.05 33.58 32.07
C MET A 51 -0.59 32.78 30.88
N GLU A 52 -1.14 33.45 29.85
CA GLU A 52 -1.62 32.78 28.64
C GLU A 52 -0.51 32.00 27.91
N ARG A 53 0.70 32.57 27.82
CA ARG A 53 1.86 31.89 27.23
C ARG A 53 2.28 30.68 28.05
N GLU A 54 2.34 30.81 29.37
CA GLU A 54 2.70 29.72 30.27
C GLU A 54 1.67 28.59 30.21
N ASP A 55 0.38 28.91 30.23
CA ASP A 55 -0.70 27.92 30.10
C ASP A 55 -0.65 27.22 28.74
N SER A 56 -0.41 27.97 27.65
CA SER A 56 -0.26 27.37 26.31
C SER A 56 0.95 26.44 26.21
N LEU A 57 2.05 26.79 26.87
CA LEU A 57 3.26 25.98 26.91
C LEU A 57 3.01 24.70 27.70
N ARG A 58 2.44 24.82 28.90
CA ARG A 58 2.06 23.67 29.74
C ARG A 58 1.11 22.72 29.02
N ALA A 59 0.06 23.24 28.39
CA ALA A 59 -0.87 22.42 27.62
C ALA A 59 -0.18 21.71 26.45
N SER A 60 0.77 22.36 25.77
CA SER A 60 1.53 21.74 24.69
C SER A 60 2.51 20.67 25.18
N GLU A 61 3.14 20.89 26.34
CA GLU A 61 4.06 19.96 26.99
C GLU A 61 3.34 18.73 27.51
N GLU A 62 2.20 18.91 28.19
CA GLU A 62 1.33 17.81 28.61
C GLU A 62 0.87 16.98 27.41
N LYS A 63 0.39 17.63 26.34
CA LYS A 63 -0.02 16.95 25.12
C LYS A 63 1.11 16.15 24.51
N PHE A 64 2.32 16.72 24.42
CA PHE A 64 3.49 16.01 23.92
C PHE A 64 3.83 14.81 24.80
N ARG A 65 3.83 14.99 26.12
CA ARG A 65 4.14 13.94 27.09
C ARG A 65 3.15 12.78 27.00
N THR A 66 1.85 13.06 26.91
CA THR A 66 0.83 12.03 26.72
C THR A 66 1.07 11.26 25.43
N LEU A 67 1.26 11.95 24.30
CA LEU A 67 1.55 11.28 23.03
C LEU A 67 2.82 10.44 23.11
N PHE A 68 3.90 11.00 23.64
CA PHE A 68 5.18 10.31 23.76
C PHE A 68 5.07 9.03 24.59
N MET A 69 4.30 9.05 25.68
CA MET A 69 4.11 7.91 26.59
C MET A 69 3.12 6.86 26.07
N GLU A 70 2.09 7.25 25.32
CA GLU A 70 1.00 6.35 24.88
C GLU A 70 1.20 5.78 23.47
N LEU A 71 2.11 6.33 22.68
CA LEU A 71 2.35 5.84 21.32
C LEU A 71 2.80 4.37 21.32
N SER A 72 2.14 3.56 20.50
CA SER A 72 2.49 2.14 20.26
C SER A 72 3.72 1.97 19.35
N VAL A 73 4.61 2.97 19.32
CA VAL A 73 5.85 2.97 18.54
C VAL A 73 6.97 3.48 19.45
N GLY A 74 8.11 2.81 19.44
CA GLY A 74 9.29 3.23 20.18
C GLY A 74 9.84 4.52 19.60
N LEU A 75 9.98 5.55 20.43
CA LEU A 75 10.57 6.82 20.04
C LEU A 75 11.81 7.09 20.88
N ALA A 76 12.88 7.54 20.22
CA ALA A 76 14.06 8.04 20.89
C ALA A 76 14.56 9.32 20.21
N LEU A 77 14.82 10.35 21.01
CA LEU A 77 15.49 11.57 20.62
C LEU A 77 16.98 11.40 20.87
N PHE A 78 17.78 11.74 19.88
CA PHE A 78 19.23 11.67 19.92
C PHE A 78 19.82 13.07 19.73
N ASP A 79 20.92 13.37 20.42
CA ASP A 79 21.71 14.57 20.17
C ASP A 79 22.53 14.44 18.87
N GLU A 80 23.34 15.47 18.56
CA GLU A 80 24.24 15.44 17.38
C GLU A 80 25.33 14.35 17.45
N ASN A 81 25.59 13.80 18.63
CA ASN A 81 26.57 12.74 18.90
C ASN A 81 25.93 11.34 18.97
N TRP A 82 24.65 11.20 18.61
CA TRP A 82 23.87 9.96 18.69
C TRP A 82 23.69 9.41 20.12
N VAL A 83 23.72 10.30 21.10
CA VAL A 83 23.38 9.99 22.49
C VAL A 83 21.89 10.20 22.69
N ILE A 84 21.22 9.22 23.29
CA ILE A 84 19.79 9.30 23.61
C ILE A 84 19.60 10.39 24.66
N VAL A 85 18.85 11.42 24.28
CA VAL A 85 18.41 12.50 25.15
C VAL A 85 17.14 12.10 25.89
N GLU A 86 16.21 11.46 25.16
CA GLU A 86 14.92 11.05 25.70
C GLU A 86 14.37 9.85 24.91
N SER A 87 13.68 8.93 25.57
CA SER A 87 13.01 7.79 24.94
C SER A 87 11.72 7.45 25.64
N ASN A 88 10.74 6.93 24.91
CA ASN A 88 9.47 6.53 25.50
C ASN A 88 9.56 5.14 26.19
N PRO A 89 8.63 4.79 27.10
CA PRO A 89 8.67 3.52 27.82
C PRO A 89 8.65 2.30 26.91
N LEU A 90 8.00 2.39 25.75
CA LEU A 90 7.94 1.29 24.78
C LEU A 90 9.34 0.94 24.23
N MET A 91 10.29 1.88 24.23
CA MET A 91 11.69 1.56 23.89
C MET A 91 12.30 0.56 24.86
N GLU A 92 12.01 0.64 26.17
CA GLU A 92 12.52 -0.34 27.14
C GLU A 92 11.91 -1.72 26.92
N GLU A 93 10.64 -1.77 26.50
CA GLU A 93 9.95 -3.02 26.15
C GLU A 93 10.48 -3.63 24.85
N ILE A 94 10.72 -2.82 23.82
CA ILE A 94 11.26 -3.28 22.53
C ILE A 94 12.71 -3.78 22.70
N PHE A 95 13.50 -3.13 23.54
CA PHE A 95 14.92 -3.42 23.72
C PHE A 95 15.24 -4.30 24.95
N ASN A 96 14.22 -4.73 25.70
CA ASN A 96 14.32 -5.57 26.91
C ASN A 96 15.31 -5.02 27.95
N GLY A 97 15.22 -3.73 28.26
CA GLY A 97 16.07 -3.10 29.25
C GLY A 97 16.18 -1.59 29.07
N PRO A 98 16.77 -0.88 30.05
CA PRO A 98 16.94 0.55 29.97
C PRO A 98 17.87 0.88 28.79
N VAL A 99 17.42 1.77 27.91
CA VAL A 99 18.19 2.16 26.73
C VAL A 99 19.22 3.22 27.14
N ILE A 100 20.29 2.78 27.81
CA ILE A 100 21.30 3.69 28.37
C ILE A 100 22.46 3.88 27.39
N SER A 101 22.60 5.14 26.99
CA SER A 101 23.74 5.81 26.36
C SER A 101 24.36 5.16 25.11
N LYS A 102 24.01 5.79 23.99
CA LYS A 102 24.54 5.65 22.62
C LYS A 102 23.81 4.58 21.82
N VAL A 103 23.41 4.95 20.60
CA VAL A 103 22.96 3.97 19.59
C VAL A 103 23.98 2.82 19.60
N PRO A 104 23.55 1.54 19.66
CA PRO A 104 24.47 0.44 19.50
C PRO A 104 25.33 0.73 18.27
N GLY A 105 26.64 0.85 18.43
CA GLY A 105 27.60 0.95 17.33
C GLY A 105 27.63 -0.32 16.46
N GLU A 106 26.63 -1.18 16.59
CA GLU A 106 26.40 -2.45 15.90
C GLU A 106 24.94 -2.52 15.47
N LEU A 107 24.44 -1.48 14.77
CA LEU A 107 23.37 -1.68 13.81
C LEU A 107 24.05 -2.17 12.52
N ASP A 108 24.15 -3.49 12.37
CA ASP A 108 24.74 -4.22 11.22
C ASP A 108 25.91 -3.52 10.50
N GLY A 109 27.14 -3.76 10.98
CA GLY A 109 28.36 -3.46 10.21
C GLY A 109 28.99 -2.09 10.42
N GLY A 110 28.60 -1.35 11.46
CA GLY A 110 29.31 -0.13 11.89
C GLY A 110 29.02 1.14 11.06
N LEU A 111 28.01 1.11 10.19
CA LEU A 111 27.50 2.34 9.56
C LEU A 111 26.32 2.90 10.35
N LEU A 112 26.41 4.19 10.70
CA LEU A 112 25.27 4.94 11.18
C LEU A 112 24.17 4.94 10.09
N PRO A 113 22.92 4.61 10.42
CA PRO A 113 21.83 4.59 9.46
C PRO A 113 21.62 5.97 8.83
N GLU A 114 21.51 6.02 7.51
CA GLU A 114 21.26 7.25 6.76
C GLU A 114 19.91 7.86 7.17
N PRO A 115 19.85 9.14 7.57
CA PRO A 115 18.58 9.80 7.88
C PRO A 115 17.61 9.72 6.70
N GLY A 116 16.39 9.26 6.96
CA GLY A 116 15.33 9.07 5.95
C GLY A 116 15.27 7.66 5.36
N ARG A 117 16.28 6.81 5.58
CA ARG A 117 16.26 5.41 5.13
C ARG A 117 15.61 4.51 6.18
N GLU A 118 14.85 3.52 5.71
CA GLU A 118 14.32 2.46 6.54
C GLU A 118 15.31 1.30 6.65
N SER A 119 15.50 0.81 7.87
CA SER A 119 16.29 -0.39 8.16
C SER A 119 15.46 -1.37 8.97
N LEU A 120 15.64 -2.67 8.72
CA LEU A 120 15.04 -3.74 9.51
C LEU A 120 16.12 -4.37 10.37
N ILE A 121 15.87 -4.45 11.67
CA ILE A 121 16.76 -5.08 12.63
C ILE A 121 16.04 -6.27 13.24
N ARG A 122 16.78 -7.36 13.43
CA ARG A 122 16.27 -8.56 14.11
C ARG A 122 16.85 -8.62 15.51
N ARG A 123 15.99 -8.66 16.53
CA ARG A 123 16.39 -8.75 17.94
C ARG A 123 15.42 -9.64 18.69
N ASP A 124 15.91 -10.60 19.47
CA ASP A 124 15.09 -11.52 20.29
C ASP A 124 13.91 -12.17 19.54
N SER A 125 14.12 -12.55 18.27
CA SER A 125 13.09 -13.09 17.38
C SER A 125 11.96 -12.13 16.97
N ARG A 126 12.11 -10.83 17.27
CA ARG A 126 11.27 -9.74 16.78
C ARG A 126 11.92 -9.01 15.61
N TRP A 127 11.09 -8.54 14.69
CA TRP A 127 11.48 -7.68 13.59
C TRP A 127 11.15 -6.24 13.94
N ILE A 128 12.19 -5.41 14.10
CA ILE A 128 12.03 -4.00 14.42
C ILE A 128 12.36 -3.18 13.18
N ARG A 129 11.38 -2.44 12.68
CA ARG A 129 11.59 -1.42 11.64
C ARG A 129 12.08 -0.15 12.31
N VAL A 130 13.22 0.35 11.84
CA VAL A 130 13.85 1.55 12.38
C VAL A 130 14.02 2.60 11.29
N ARG A 131 13.61 3.82 11.62
CA ARG A 131 13.78 5.00 10.76
C ARG A 131 14.31 6.16 11.58
N PHE A 132 15.35 6.82 11.07
CA PHE A 132 15.88 8.04 11.68
C PHE A 132 15.52 9.26 10.84
N GLN A 133 15.17 10.35 11.49
CA GLN A 133 14.95 11.65 10.85
C GLN A 133 15.79 12.73 11.53
N LYS A 134 16.40 13.62 10.74
CA LYS A 134 17.13 14.76 11.29
C LYS A 134 16.13 15.81 11.79
N ILE A 135 16.32 16.27 13.03
CA ILE A 135 15.55 17.33 13.66
C ILE A 135 16.47 18.48 14.07
N ARG A 136 15.91 19.62 14.49
CA ARG A 136 16.73 20.72 15.01
C ARG A 136 17.41 20.27 16.30
N GLY A 137 18.75 20.26 16.32
CA GLY A 137 19.55 19.88 17.48
C GLY A 137 19.82 18.38 17.64
N GLY A 138 19.50 17.54 16.63
CA GLY A 138 19.78 16.10 16.71
C GLY A 138 18.99 15.23 15.73
N PHE A 139 18.58 14.04 16.19
CA PHE A 139 17.85 13.05 15.39
C PHE A 139 16.67 12.45 16.15
N LEU A 140 15.60 12.09 15.45
CA LEU A 140 14.47 11.31 15.95
C LEU A 140 14.55 9.90 15.37
N GLY A 141 14.68 8.89 16.23
CA GLY A 141 14.56 7.48 15.87
C GLY A 141 13.16 6.96 16.18
N ILE A 142 12.58 6.26 15.20
CA ILE A 142 11.28 5.61 15.28
C ILE A 142 11.52 4.11 15.15
N PHE A 143 11.01 3.32 16.11
CA PHE A 143 11.21 1.89 16.26
C PHE A 143 9.85 1.20 16.33
N GLU A 144 9.49 0.47 15.30
CA GLU A 144 8.19 -0.19 15.17
C GLU A 144 8.38 -1.71 15.16
N ASP A 145 7.71 -2.42 16.06
CA ASP A 145 7.66 -3.88 16.00
C ASP A 145 6.74 -4.31 14.86
N VAL A 146 7.32 -4.90 13.83
CA VAL A 146 6.63 -5.38 12.62
C VAL A 146 6.64 -6.90 12.54
N THR A 147 6.86 -7.59 13.66
CA THR A 147 6.95 -9.06 13.71
C THR A 147 5.69 -9.73 13.18
N ASP A 148 4.51 -9.28 13.61
CA ASP A 148 3.24 -9.87 13.17
C ASP A 148 2.97 -9.60 11.70
N ILE A 149 3.32 -8.40 11.21
CA ILE A 149 3.25 -8.06 9.78
C ILE A 149 4.17 -8.98 8.98
N LYS A 150 5.40 -9.20 9.43
CA LYS A 150 6.36 -10.09 8.76
C LYS A 150 5.94 -11.55 8.78
N ARG A 151 5.41 -12.05 9.90
CA ARG A 151 4.86 -13.42 9.99
C ARG A 151 3.65 -13.61 9.07
N SER A 152 2.77 -12.62 8.99
CA SER A 152 1.63 -12.65 8.08
C SER A 152 2.07 -12.63 6.61
N GLU A 153 3.04 -11.78 6.27
CA GLU A 153 3.63 -11.70 4.93
C GLU A 153 4.26 -13.03 4.51
N GLU A 154 5.03 -13.66 5.40
CA GLU A 154 5.68 -14.95 5.17
C GLU A 154 4.66 -16.09 5.05
N ALA A 155 3.67 -16.16 5.95
CA ALA A 155 2.60 -17.15 5.87
C ALA A 155 1.75 -17.01 4.59
N ALA A 156 1.46 -15.79 4.16
CA ALA A 156 0.76 -15.52 2.91
C ALA A 156 1.60 -15.96 1.70
N ARG A 157 2.91 -15.69 1.72
CA ARG A 157 3.83 -16.15 0.68
C ARG A 157 3.91 -17.67 0.60
N GLU A 158 4.05 -18.36 1.73
CA GLU A 158 4.04 -19.81 1.76
C GLU A 158 2.72 -20.40 1.26
N SER A 159 1.59 -19.79 1.64
CA SER A 159 0.27 -20.20 1.15
C SER A 159 0.16 -20.04 -0.37
N LEU A 160 0.68 -18.93 -0.91
CA LEU A 160 0.73 -18.69 -2.35
C LEU A 160 1.60 -19.72 -3.08
N GLU A 161 2.78 -20.02 -2.56
CA GLU A 161 3.67 -21.04 -3.14
C GLU A 161 3.04 -22.44 -3.09
N ARG A 162 2.41 -22.81 -1.96
CA ARG A 162 1.64 -24.06 -1.84
C ARG A 162 0.49 -24.13 -2.83
N ASN A 163 -0.29 -23.06 -2.98
CA ASN A 163 -1.39 -23.01 -3.94
C ASN A 163 -0.89 -23.16 -5.39
N ARG A 164 0.23 -22.52 -5.74
CA ARG A 164 0.86 -22.68 -7.06
C ARG A 164 1.29 -24.13 -7.34
N ALA A 165 1.90 -24.79 -6.35
CA ALA A 165 2.30 -26.20 -6.47
C ALA A 165 1.08 -27.13 -6.63
N LEU A 166 0.03 -26.92 -5.83
CA LEU A 166 -1.22 -27.67 -5.93
C LEU A 166 -1.90 -27.50 -7.29
N LEU A 167 -1.95 -26.26 -7.80
CA LEU A 167 -2.48 -25.98 -9.13
C LEU A 167 -1.68 -26.74 -10.19
N ALA A 168 -0.34 -26.69 -10.15
CA ALA A 168 0.52 -27.45 -11.06
C ALA A 168 0.24 -28.97 -11.01
N GLU A 169 0.05 -29.55 -9.83
CA GLU A 169 -0.30 -30.97 -9.69
C GLU A 169 -1.67 -31.28 -10.30
N LEU A 170 -2.69 -30.47 -10.00
CA LEU A 170 -4.02 -30.63 -10.58
C LEU A 170 -3.97 -30.55 -12.11
N HIS A 171 -3.15 -29.66 -12.66
CA HIS A 171 -2.94 -29.54 -14.11
C HIS A 171 -2.37 -30.81 -14.73
N HIS A 172 -1.33 -31.37 -14.12
CA HIS A 172 -0.77 -32.65 -14.54
C HIS A 172 -1.83 -33.76 -14.49
N ARG A 173 -2.65 -33.81 -13.42
CA ARG A 173 -3.72 -34.80 -13.26
C ARG A 173 -4.85 -34.64 -14.28
N VAL A 174 -5.27 -33.42 -14.60
CA VAL A 174 -6.30 -33.14 -15.62
C VAL A 174 -5.78 -33.55 -17.01
N LYS A 175 -4.54 -33.17 -17.35
CA LYS A 175 -3.91 -33.59 -18.61
C LYS A 175 -3.83 -35.11 -18.73
N ASN A 176 -3.37 -35.80 -17.68
CA ASN A 176 -3.27 -37.25 -17.66
C ASN A 176 -4.65 -37.90 -17.80
N SER A 177 -5.66 -37.40 -17.10
CA SER A 177 -7.04 -37.91 -17.19
C SER A 177 -7.61 -37.76 -18.60
N LEU A 178 -7.48 -36.58 -19.22
CA LEU A 178 -7.97 -36.34 -20.58
C LEU A 178 -7.22 -37.21 -21.60
N GLN A 179 -5.90 -37.40 -21.44
CA GLN A 179 -5.12 -38.30 -22.29
C GLN A 179 -5.54 -39.78 -22.15
N LEU A 180 -5.82 -40.24 -20.92
CA LEU A 180 -6.32 -41.59 -20.68
C LEU A 180 -7.70 -41.79 -21.34
N ILE A 181 -8.62 -40.84 -21.18
CA ILE A 181 -9.94 -40.89 -21.81
C ILE A 181 -9.79 -40.95 -23.33
N LEU A 182 -8.98 -40.07 -23.93
CA LEU A 182 -8.70 -40.09 -25.37
C LEU A 182 -8.11 -41.43 -25.84
N SER A 183 -7.21 -42.03 -25.05
CA SER A 183 -6.60 -43.32 -25.36
C SER A 183 -7.62 -44.46 -25.35
N LEU A 184 -8.51 -44.47 -24.35
CA LEU A 184 -9.61 -45.45 -24.27
C LEU A 184 -10.59 -45.31 -25.43
N ILE A 185 -10.97 -44.07 -25.79
CA ILE A 185 -11.82 -43.76 -26.94
C ILE A 185 -11.18 -44.29 -28.24
N ASN A 186 -9.89 -44.04 -28.44
CA ASN A 186 -9.17 -44.56 -29.61
C ASN A 186 -9.19 -46.09 -29.66
N LEU A 187 -8.88 -46.76 -28.55
CA LEU A 187 -8.90 -48.23 -28.47
C LEU A 187 -10.28 -48.83 -28.75
N GLN A 188 -11.34 -48.22 -28.22
CA GLN A 188 -12.71 -48.65 -28.47
C GLN A 188 -13.12 -48.38 -29.92
N SER A 189 -12.69 -47.25 -30.50
CA SER A 189 -13.01 -46.91 -31.90
C SER A 189 -12.50 -47.93 -32.91
N TYR A 190 -11.33 -48.54 -32.68
CA TYR A 190 -10.77 -49.60 -33.55
C TYR A 190 -11.61 -50.88 -33.58
N ARG A 191 -12.45 -51.11 -32.57
CA ARG A 191 -13.29 -52.31 -32.46
C ARG A 191 -14.68 -52.11 -33.08
N LEU A 192 -15.01 -50.90 -33.51
CA LEU A 192 -16.31 -50.57 -34.08
C LEU A 192 -16.32 -50.91 -35.57
N SER A 193 -17.24 -51.78 -35.98
CA SER A 193 -17.50 -52.10 -37.39
C SER A 193 -18.59 -51.20 -37.99
N ASP A 194 -19.46 -50.65 -37.13
CA ASP A 194 -20.53 -49.75 -37.52
C ASP A 194 -20.00 -48.31 -37.72
N LYS A 195 -20.34 -47.73 -38.88
CA LYS A 195 -19.93 -46.39 -39.27
C LYS A 195 -20.56 -45.31 -38.39
N GLU A 196 -21.81 -45.49 -37.95
CA GLU A 196 -22.50 -44.51 -37.09
C GLU A 196 -21.86 -44.48 -35.70
N ALA A 197 -21.62 -45.65 -35.10
CA ALA A 197 -20.88 -45.76 -33.84
C ALA A 197 -19.46 -45.18 -33.94
N ALA A 198 -18.75 -45.43 -35.04
CA ALA A 198 -17.40 -44.89 -35.25
C ALA A 198 -17.38 -43.35 -35.33
N GLU A 199 -18.36 -42.73 -36.01
CA GLU A 199 -18.43 -41.27 -36.09
C GLU A 199 -18.86 -40.64 -34.75
N ALA A 200 -19.76 -41.28 -34.00
CA ALA A 200 -20.09 -40.86 -32.64
C ALA A 200 -18.85 -40.84 -31.73
N MET A 201 -17.98 -41.85 -31.84
CA MET A 201 -16.73 -41.93 -31.08
C MET A 201 -15.73 -40.83 -31.48
N ARG A 202 -15.59 -40.55 -32.78
CA ARG A 202 -14.77 -39.42 -33.27
C ARG A 202 -15.30 -38.07 -32.80
N SER A 203 -16.62 -37.88 -32.77
CA SER A 203 -17.26 -36.67 -32.25
C SER A 203 -16.94 -36.47 -30.76
N LEU A 204 -17.00 -37.53 -29.96
CA LEU A 204 -16.59 -37.49 -28.54
C LEU A 204 -15.11 -37.14 -28.39
N GLN A 205 -14.23 -37.72 -29.20
CA GLN A 205 -12.80 -37.42 -29.21
C GLN A 205 -12.54 -35.93 -29.48
N ARG A 206 -13.22 -35.36 -30.49
CA ARG A 206 -13.15 -33.92 -30.79
C ARG A 206 -13.58 -33.09 -29.59
N ARG A 207 -14.73 -33.37 -28.99
CA ARG A 207 -15.23 -32.66 -27.80
C ARG A 207 -14.23 -32.65 -26.65
N ILE A 208 -13.69 -33.82 -26.30
CA ILE A 208 -12.73 -33.95 -25.20
C ILE A 208 -11.43 -33.20 -25.52
N LYS A 209 -10.98 -33.22 -26.78
CA LYS A 209 -9.81 -32.43 -27.19
C LYS A 209 -10.08 -30.92 -27.11
N SER A 210 -11.27 -30.47 -27.47
CA SER A 210 -11.70 -29.07 -27.33
C SER A 210 -11.56 -28.59 -25.89
N ILE A 211 -12.02 -29.40 -24.93
CA ILE A 211 -11.93 -29.15 -23.49
C ILE A 211 -10.47 -29.14 -23.04
N ALA A 212 -9.67 -30.10 -23.50
CA ALA A 212 -8.25 -30.18 -23.17
C ALA A 212 -7.47 -28.91 -23.60
N ILE A 213 -7.72 -28.41 -24.81
CA ILE A 213 -7.06 -27.21 -25.34
C ILE A 213 -7.49 -25.96 -24.56
N ILE A 214 -8.76 -25.83 -24.18
CA ILE A 214 -9.23 -24.71 -23.34
C ILE A 214 -8.53 -24.72 -21.98
N HIS A 215 -8.42 -25.89 -21.35
CA HIS A 215 -7.68 -26.00 -20.09
C HIS A 215 -6.23 -25.54 -20.30
N GLU A 216 -5.52 -26.03 -21.31
CA GLU A 216 -4.15 -25.58 -21.59
C GLU A 216 -4.01 -24.06 -21.76
N ILE A 217 -5.00 -23.37 -22.36
CA ILE A 217 -4.99 -21.90 -22.52
C ILE A 217 -5.16 -21.18 -21.19
N LEU A 218 -6.17 -21.53 -20.39
CA LEU A 218 -6.46 -20.90 -19.09
C LEU A 218 -5.26 -20.97 -18.15
N LEU A 219 -4.58 -22.11 -18.17
CA LEU A 219 -3.36 -22.35 -17.41
C LEU A 219 -2.22 -21.39 -17.78
N SER A 220 -2.09 -21.03 -19.04
CA SER A 220 -0.95 -20.25 -19.55
C SER A 220 -1.02 -18.76 -19.20
N ARG A 221 -2.23 -18.23 -18.94
CA ARG A 221 -2.45 -16.80 -18.67
C ARG A 221 -2.65 -16.47 -17.19
N GLY A 222 -2.89 -17.48 -16.34
CA GLY A 222 -3.15 -17.26 -14.91
C GLY A 222 -4.53 -16.66 -14.59
N ASP A 223 -5.30 -16.29 -15.62
CA ASP A 223 -6.70 -15.90 -15.50
C ASP A 223 -7.58 -17.15 -15.59
N VAL A 224 -8.44 -17.31 -14.58
CA VAL A 224 -9.20 -18.55 -14.38
C VAL A 224 -10.43 -18.63 -15.27
N ASP A 225 -10.92 -17.52 -15.82
CA ASP A 225 -12.24 -17.48 -16.47
C ASP A 225 -12.29 -16.82 -17.86
N VAL A 226 -11.17 -16.33 -18.41
CA VAL A 226 -11.17 -15.63 -19.71
C VAL A 226 -10.30 -16.35 -20.73
N VAL A 227 -10.91 -16.68 -21.87
CA VAL A 227 -10.29 -17.35 -23.01
C VAL A 227 -10.19 -16.38 -24.18
N ASP A 228 -8.97 -16.22 -24.70
CA ASP A 228 -8.75 -15.60 -26.00
C ASP A 228 -9.25 -16.54 -27.09
N PHE A 229 -10.38 -16.18 -27.70
CA PHE A 229 -11.06 -17.04 -28.65
C PHE A 229 -10.26 -17.21 -29.96
N ARG A 230 -9.40 -16.25 -30.30
CA ARG A 230 -8.52 -16.33 -31.47
C ARG A 230 -7.42 -17.37 -31.24
N ASP A 231 -6.72 -17.32 -30.10
CA ASP A 231 -5.73 -18.36 -29.75
C ASP A 231 -6.40 -19.74 -29.67
N TYR A 232 -7.60 -19.79 -29.09
CA TYR A 232 -8.36 -21.04 -28.99
C TYR A 232 -8.68 -21.66 -30.35
N THR A 233 -9.27 -20.90 -31.27
CA THR A 233 -9.64 -21.37 -32.61
C THR A 233 -8.42 -21.77 -33.44
N LEU A 234 -7.29 -21.06 -33.32
CA LEU A 234 -6.03 -21.42 -33.98
C LEU A 234 -5.51 -22.79 -33.51
N ARG A 235 -5.51 -23.06 -32.20
CA ARG A 235 -5.07 -24.35 -31.65
C ARG A 235 -6.00 -25.50 -32.02
N LEU A 236 -7.32 -25.27 -32.00
CA LEU A 236 -8.30 -26.25 -32.47
C LEU A 236 -8.07 -26.60 -33.95
N THR A 237 -7.85 -25.58 -34.76
CA THR A 237 -7.61 -25.74 -36.21
C THR A 237 -6.31 -26.48 -36.48
N SER A 238 -5.23 -26.16 -35.75
CA SER A 238 -3.96 -26.90 -35.85
C SER A 238 -4.15 -28.38 -35.54
N TYR A 239 -4.87 -28.70 -34.46
CA TYR A 239 -5.16 -30.09 -34.12
C TYR A 239 -5.95 -30.83 -35.21
N LEU A 240 -6.92 -30.16 -35.85
CA LEU A 240 -7.69 -30.75 -36.94
C LEU A 240 -6.85 -30.98 -38.20
N LYS A 241 -5.94 -30.06 -38.54
CA LYS A 241 -4.98 -30.28 -39.64
C LYS A 241 -4.16 -31.54 -39.41
N ASP A 242 -3.61 -31.70 -38.20
CA ASP A 242 -2.81 -32.86 -37.82
C ASP A 242 -3.63 -34.16 -37.87
N LEU A 243 -4.85 -34.13 -37.35
CA LEU A 243 -5.74 -35.29 -37.29
C LEU A 243 -6.13 -35.81 -38.67
N TYR A 244 -6.43 -34.92 -39.61
CA TYR A 244 -6.87 -35.26 -40.96
C TYR A 244 -5.72 -35.33 -41.98
N ARG A 245 -4.48 -35.03 -41.57
CA ARG A 245 -3.29 -34.94 -42.45
C ARG A 245 -3.58 -34.13 -43.72
N SER A 246 -4.28 -33.00 -43.55
CA SER A 246 -4.70 -32.15 -44.66
C SER A 246 -3.70 -31.01 -44.85
N ASP A 247 -3.15 -30.91 -46.06
CA ASP A 247 -2.33 -29.77 -46.50
C ASP A 247 -3.18 -28.57 -46.97
N ALA A 248 -4.51 -28.64 -46.81
CA ALA A 248 -5.38 -27.53 -47.17
C ALA A 248 -5.05 -26.29 -46.32
N GLY A 249 -4.84 -25.16 -47.00
CA GLY A 249 -4.63 -23.87 -46.37
C GLY A 249 -5.91 -23.39 -45.67
N ILE A 250 -6.08 -23.74 -44.40
CA ILE A 250 -7.18 -23.18 -43.58
C ILE A 250 -6.84 -21.74 -43.20
N MET A 251 -7.65 -20.79 -43.68
CA MET A 251 -7.63 -19.41 -43.22
C MET A 251 -8.60 -19.27 -42.04
N VAL A 252 -8.08 -18.81 -40.89
CA VAL A 252 -8.87 -18.54 -39.69
C VAL A 252 -8.97 -17.04 -39.53
N ASP A 253 -10.14 -16.49 -39.82
CA ASP A 253 -10.47 -15.08 -39.59
C ASP A 253 -11.43 -14.97 -38.41
N VAL A 254 -10.89 -14.63 -37.24
CA VAL A 254 -11.62 -14.54 -35.98
C VAL A 254 -11.23 -13.22 -35.32
N PRO A 255 -12.21 -12.36 -34.98
CA PRO A 255 -11.93 -11.11 -34.27
C PRO A 255 -11.37 -11.39 -32.87
N GLU A 256 -10.63 -10.44 -32.32
CA GLU A 256 -10.12 -10.55 -30.94
C GLU A 256 -11.29 -10.50 -29.95
N LEU A 257 -11.66 -11.66 -29.43
CA LEU A 257 -12.71 -11.81 -28.41
C LEU A 257 -12.16 -12.52 -27.19
N ALA A 258 -12.45 -11.93 -26.04
CA ALA A 258 -12.30 -12.53 -24.73
C ALA A 258 -13.66 -13.15 -24.33
N LEU A 259 -13.70 -14.48 -24.21
CA LEU A 259 -14.92 -15.21 -23.85
C LEU A 259 -14.74 -15.93 -22.51
N ASN A 260 -15.82 -16.09 -21.77
CA ASN A 260 -15.81 -16.98 -20.61
C ASN A 260 -15.76 -18.46 -21.04
N ILE A 261 -15.35 -19.34 -20.13
CA ILE A 261 -15.23 -20.79 -20.38
C ILE A 261 -16.57 -21.39 -20.82
N GLU A 262 -17.65 -20.98 -20.16
CA GLU A 262 -19.01 -21.47 -20.39
C GLU A 262 -19.47 -21.23 -21.84
N THR A 263 -19.00 -20.14 -22.46
CA THR A 263 -19.29 -19.81 -23.86
C THR A 263 -18.24 -20.38 -24.81
N ALA A 264 -16.97 -20.35 -24.42
CA ALA A 264 -15.87 -20.80 -25.27
C ALA A 264 -15.93 -22.30 -25.56
N ILE A 265 -16.25 -23.15 -24.57
CA ILE A 265 -16.31 -24.61 -24.76
C ILE A 265 -17.35 -25.00 -25.83
N PRO A 266 -18.64 -24.60 -25.74
CA PRO A 266 -19.62 -24.91 -26.77
C PRO A 266 -19.20 -24.43 -28.17
N LEU A 267 -18.64 -23.22 -28.28
CA LEU A 267 -18.19 -22.66 -29.55
C LEU A 267 -17.01 -23.45 -30.14
N GLY A 268 -16.05 -23.87 -29.31
CA GLY A 268 -14.94 -24.73 -29.75
C GLY A 268 -15.41 -26.09 -30.24
N ILE A 269 -16.41 -26.67 -29.57
CA ILE A 269 -17.04 -27.92 -30.00
C ILE A 269 -17.75 -27.74 -31.36
N ILE A 270 -18.49 -26.64 -31.54
CA ILE A 270 -19.13 -26.31 -32.83
C ILE A 270 -18.06 -26.17 -33.91
N TRP A 271 -17.00 -25.41 -33.64
CA TRP A 271 -15.85 -25.23 -34.55
C TRP A 271 -15.27 -26.57 -35.01
N MET A 272 -15.03 -27.49 -34.07
CA MET A 272 -14.49 -28.81 -34.37
C MET A 272 -15.42 -29.71 -35.19
N ASN A 273 -16.74 -29.52 -35.10
CA ASN A 273 -17.70 -30.33 -35.85
C ASN A 273 -17.96 -29.80 -37.27
N LEU A 274 -17.69 -28.52 -37.55
CA LEU A 274 -17.86 -27.94 -38.88
C LEU A 274 -16.74 -28.35 -39.85
N TYR A 275 -15.54 -28.58 -39.35
CA TYR A 275 -14.36 -28.87 -40.16
C TYR A 275 -14.45 -30.15 -41.02
N PRO A 276 -14.90 -31.30 -40.49
CA PRO A 276 -15.05 -32.53 -41.28
C PRO A 276 -16.09 -32.37 -42.40
N THR A 277 -17.15 -31.59 -42.16
CA THR A 277 -18.20 -31.32 -43.14
C THR A 277 -17.67 -30.49 -44.30
N ALA A 278 -16.92 -29.42 -44.02
CA ALA A 278 -16.36 -28.53 -45.05
C ALA A 278 -15.27 -29.19 -45.90
N SER A 279 -14.40 -30.01 -45.28
CA SER A 279 -13.37 -30.77 -46.01
C SER A 279 -13.96 -31.88 -46.88
N GLY A 280 -15.08 -32.49 -46.46
CA GLY A 280 -15.77 -33.53 -47.21
C GLY A 280 -16.58 -33.06 -48.42
N THR A 281 -17.11 -31.82 -48.39
CA THR A 281 -17.81 -31.22 -49.54
C THR A 281 -16.85 -30.69 -50.60
N SER A 282 -15.73 -30.06 -50.22
CA SER A 282 -14.74 -29.55 -51.19
C SER A 282 -14.10 -30.66 -52.03
N LEU A 283 -13.87 -31.85 -51.48
CA LEU A 283 -13.32 -32.99 -52.22
C LEU A 283 -14.31 -33.66 -53.18
N LYS A 284 -15.61 -33.33 -53.10
CA LYS A 284 -16.64 -33.87 -54.01
C LYS A 284 -16.87 -33.01 -55.25
N GLU A 285 -16.45 -31.74 -55.24
CA GLU A 285 -16.64 -30.83 -56.38
C GLU A 285 -15.49 -30.90 -57.41
N GLU A 286 -14.38 -31.58 -57.10
CA GLU A 286 -13.22 -31.76 -57.99
C GLU A 286 -13.13 -33.15 -58.68
N ARG A 287 -14.20 -33.97 -58.66
CA ARG A 287 -14.24 -35.27 -59.36
C ARG A 287 -15.24 -35.34 -60.49
#